data_AF-A0A961R747-F1
#
_entry.id   AF-A0A961R747-F1
#
_cell.length_a   1.000
_cell.length_b   1.000
_cell.length_c   1.000
_cell.angle_alpha   90.00
_cell.angle_beta   90.00
_cell.angle_gamma   90.00
#
_symmetry.space_group_name_H-M   'P 1'
#
loop_
_entity.id
_entity.type
_entity.pdbx_description
1 polymer ?
#
loop_
_entity_poly.entity_id
_entity_poly.type
_entity_poly.pdbx_seq_one_letter_code
_entity_poly.pdbx_strand_id
1 'polypeptide(L)'
;DGARTEFKLCKAYGEGPDAYLRPITKPVAGSVRVAIDGEEISAEAFSLDTLTGEVTLTPPPPVGAAVTAGFEFDVAVRFDTEQLVLSLHAFEAGQVPSVPLLEVL
;
A
#
# COMPACT_ATOMS: atom_id res chain seq x y z
N ASP A 1 -10.22 -20.76 -0.83
CA ASP A 1 -11.42 -21.63 -0.72
C ASP A 1 -12.07 -21.91 -2.07
N GLY A 2 -11.55 -21.37 -3.19
CA GLY A 2 -12.16 -21.56 -4.51
C GLY A 2 -13.35 -20.65 -4.81
N ALA A 3 -13.76 -19.79 -3.87
CA ALA A 3 -14.96 -18.97 -3.98
C ALA A 3 -14.70 -17.49 -3.67
N ARG A 4 -13.75 -17.19 -2.78
CA ARG A 4 -13.40 -15.82 -2.40
C ARG A 4 -12.73 -15.09 -3.58
N THR A 5 -13.30 -13.97 -3.96
CA THR A 5 -12.80 -13.10 -5.04
C THR A 5 -12.16 -11.82 -4.51
N GLU A 6 -12.49 -11.40 -3.28
CA GLU A 6 -12.07 -10.12 -2.71
C GLU A 6 -10.93 -10.28 -1.70
N PHE A 7 -9.83 -9.58 -1.93
CA PHE A 7 -8.61 -9.63 -1.13
C PHE A 7 -8.13 -8.22 -0.80
N LYS A 8 -7.80 -7.95 0.46
CA LYS A 8 -7.21 -6.66 0.85
C LYS A 8 -5.69 -6.71 0.74
N LEU A 9 -5.11 -5.68 0.14
CA LEU A 9 -3.66 -5.50 0.13
C LEU A 9 -3.15 -5.34 1.56
N CYS A 10 -2.09 -6.07 1.89
CA CYS A 10 -1.42 -5.98 3.16
C CYS A 10 0.10 -6.12 2.99
N LYS A 11 0.85 -5.47 3.87
CA LYS A 11 2.29 -5.69 4.01
C LYS A 11 2.55 -6.39 5.34
N ALA A 12 3.11 -7.58 5.27
CA ALA A 12 3.64 -8.27 6.45
C ALA A 12 5.00 -7.65 6.85
N TYR A 13 5.14 -7.30 8.11
CA TYR A 13 6.39 -6.90 8.75
C TYR A 13 6.77 -7.96 9.80
N GLY A 14 7.97 -8.53 9.64
CA GLY A 14 8.39 -9.71 10.39
C GLY A 14 8.01 -11.02 9.68
N GLU A 15 8.25 -12.12 10.36
CA GLU A 15 8.04 -13.48 9.84
C GLU A 15 7.18 -14.30 10.81
N GLY A 16 6.51 -15.32 10.28
CA GLY A 16 5.72 -16.25 11.07
C GLY A 16 4.39 -15.67 11.58
N PRO A 17 3.77 -16.33 12.58
CA PRO A 17 2.42 -16.00 13.04
C PRO A 17 2.32 -14.65 13.76
N ASP A 18 3.44 -14.13 14.27
CA ASP A 18 3.50 -12.86 15.00
C ASP A 18 3.81 -11.66 14.08
N ALA A 19 3.90 -11.89 12.76
CA ALA A 19 4.13 -10.83 11.79
C ALA A 19 2.99 -9.79 11.84
N TYR A 20 3.36 -8.51 11.92
CA TYR A 20 2.39 -7.44 11.86
C TYR A 20 1.90 -7.28 10.42
N LEU A 21 0.60 -7.50 10.21
CA LEU A 21 -0.06 -7.29 8.93
C LEU A 21 -0.61 -5.87 8.87
N ARG A 22 0.11 -4.99 8.17
CA ARG A 22 -0.34 -3.62 7.90
C ARG A 22 -1.33 -3.63 6.73
N PRO A 23 -2.59 -3.21 6.91
CA PRO A 23 -3.50 -2.95 5.80
C PRO A 23 -2.98 -1.82 4.92
N ILE A 24 -3.11 -1.95 3.60
CA ILE A 24 -2.65 -0.94 2.65
C ILE A 24 -3.87 -0.35 1.95
N THR A 25 -4.23 0.88 2.31
CA THR A 25 -5.43 1.56 1.78
C THR A 25 -5.14 2.53 0.64
N LYS A 26 -3.87 2.91 0.43
CA LYS A 26 -3.43 3.81 -0.65
C LYS A 26 -2.31 3.18 -1.50
N PRO A 27 -2.63 2.14 -2.30
CA PRO A 27 -1.68 1.64 -3.29
C PRO A 27 -1.46 2.68 -4.39
N VAL A 28 -0.23 2.75 -4.92
CA VAL A 28 0.06 3.59 -6.08
C VAL A 28 -0.61 2.96 -7.31
N ALA A 29 -1.51 3.70 -7.94
CA ALA A 29 -2.25 3.24 -9.11
C ALA A 29 -1.29 2.81 -10.23
N GLY A 30 -1.53 1.64 -10.82
CA GLY A 30 -0.69 1.06 -11.88
C GLY A 30 0.57 0.32 -11.39
N SER A 31 0.88 0.34 -10.09
CA SER A 31 2.00 -0.44 -9.53
C SER A 31 1.61 -1.87 -9.12
N VAL A 32 0.32 -2.12 -8.92
CA VAL A 32 -0.18 -3.40 -8.37
C VAL A 32 -0.06 -4.52 -9.38
N ARG A 33 0.63 -5.59 -8.98
CA ARG A 33 0.75 -6.86 -9.67
C ARG A 33 0.20 -7.95 -8.77
N VAL A 34 -0.58 -8.87 -9.33
CA VAL A 34 -1.19 -9.97 -8.58
C VAL A 34 -0.69 -11.28 -9.17
N ALA A 35 -0.40 -12.25 -8.31
CA ALA A 35 -0.02 -13.59 -8.71
C ALA A 35 -0.83 -14.65 -7.97
N ILE A 36 -1.21 -15.70 -8.68
CA ILE A 36 -1.92 -16.87 -8.17
C ILE A 36 -0.96 -18.06 -8.31
N ASP A 37 -0.66 -18.74 -7.20
CA ASP A 37 0.32 -19.84 -7.13
C ASP A 37 1.71 -19.48 -7.72
N GLY A 38 2.11 -18.22 -7.57
CA GLY A 38 3.39 -17.70 -8.03
C GLY A 38 3.43 -17.29 -9.51
N GLU A 39 2.33 -17.44 -10.25
CA GLU A 39 2.19 -16.95 -11.62
C GLU A 39 1.46 -15.60 -11.64
N GLU A 40 2.12 -14.58 -12.20
CA GLU A 40 1.52 -13.24 -12.36
C GLU A 40 0.36 -13.31 -13.36
N ILE A 41 -0.80 -12.78 -12.96
CA ILE A 41 -1.98 -12.69 -13.80
C ILE A 41 -2.04 -11.35 -14.53
N SER A 42 -2.76 -11.32 -15.65
CA SER A 42 -2.98 -10.09 -16.42
C SER A 42 -3.69 -9.02 -15.60
N ALA A 43 -3.39 -7.75 -15.85
CA ALA A 43 -4.04 -6.61 -15.17
C ALA A 43 -5.56 -6.54 -15.42
N GLU A 44 -6.05 -7.17 -16.49
CA GLU A 44 -7.47 -7.27 -16.82
C GLU A 44 -8.20 -8.39 -16.06
N ALA A 45 -7.46 -9.31 -15.42
CA ALA A 45 -8.02 -10.43 -14.66
C ALA A 45 -8.38 -10.05 -13.21
N PHE A 46 -8.09 -8.81 -12.81
CA PHE A 46 -8.47 -8.27 -11.52
C PHE A 46 -8.82 -6.79 -11.60
N SER A 47 -9.58 -6.30 -10.63
CA SER A 47 -9.79 -4.87 -10.40
C SER A 47 -9.21 -4.47 -9.04
N LEU A 48 -8.92 -3.18 -8.89
CA LEU A 48 -8.37 -2.59 -7.67
C LEU A 48 -9.17 -1.34 -7.30
N ASP A 49 -9.67 -1.30 -6.06
CA ASP A 49 -10.10 -0.07 -5.42
C ASP A 49 -8.88 0.59 -4.74
N THR A 50 -8.42 1.70 -5.32
CA THR A 50 -7.25 2.45 -4.83
C THR A 50 -7.52 3.28 -3.57
N LEU A 51 -8.78 3.39 -3.12
CA LEU A 51 -9.15 4.09 -1.89
C LEU A 51 -9.22 3.16 -0.68
N THR A 52 -9.51 1.88 -0.91
CA THR A 52 -9.65 0.86 0.15
C THR A 52 -8.53 -0.17 0.12
N GLY A 53 -7.79 -0.28 -1.00
CA GLY A 53 -6.78 -1.30 -1.22
C GLY A 53 -7.37 -2.69 -1.46
N GLU A 54 -8.60 -2.78 -1.94
CA GLU A 54 -9.28 -4.04 -2.23
C GLU A 54 -9.03 -4.48 -3.67
N VAL A 55 -8.54 -5.70 -3.83
CA VAL A 55 -8.33 -6.40 -5.10
C VAL A 55 -9.45 -7.40 -5.29
N THR A 56 -10.12 -7.33 -6.44
CA THR A 56 -11.18 -8.28 -6.81
C THR A 56 -10.72 -9.10 -8.00
N LEU A 57 -10.60 -10.41 -7.79
CA LEU A 57 -10.25 -11.41 -8.82
C LEU A 57 -11.51 -11.88 -9.55
N THR A 58 -11.46 -11.97 -10.88
CA THR A 58 -12.51 -12.62 -11.67
C THR A 58 -11.87 -13.40 -12.81
N PRO A 59 -11.89 -14.75 -12.79
CA PRO A 59 -12.60 -15.67 -11.88
C PRO A 59 -11.95 -15.82 -10.48
N PRO A 60 -12.63 -16.47 -9.50
CA PRO A 60 -12.01 -16.80 -8.22
C PRO A 60 -10.77 -17.69 -8.39
N PRO A 61 -9.77 -17.57 -7.50
CA PRO A 61 -8.57 -18.39 -7.53
C PRO A 61 -8.93 -19.86 -7.23
N PRO A 62 -8.16 -20.83 -7.77
CA PRO A 62 -8.36 -22.25 -7.48
C PRO A 62 -8.36 -22.57 -5.99
N VAL A 63 -8.98 -23.70 -5.62
CA VAL A 63 -8.99 -24.16 -4.23
C VAL A 63 -7.55 -24.44 -3.77
N GLY A 64 -7.14 -23.76 -2.69
CA GLY A 64 -5.80 -23.91 -2.11
C GLY A 64 -4.73 -23.01 -2.74
N ALA A 65 -5.05 -22.28 -3.80
CA ALA A 65 -4.09 -21.41 -4.47
C ALA A 65 -3.69 -20.22 -3.59
N ALA A 66 -2.39 -19.93 -3.54
CA ALA A 66 -1.85 -18.77 -2.84
C ALA A 66 -2.03 -17.51 -3.69
N VAL A 67 -2.69 -16.49 -3.14
CA VAL A 67 -2.80 -15.18 -3.76
C VAL A 67 -1.76 -14.25 -3.16
N THR A 68 -0.90 -13.69 -4.00
CA THR A 68 0.14 -12.74 -3.60
C THR A 68 0.05 -11.48 -4.44
N ALA A 69 0.54 -10.36 -3.91
CA ALA A 69 0.57 -9.10 -4.64
C ALA A 69 1.88 -8.35 -4.38
N GLY A 70 2.41 -7.71 -5.42
CA GLY A 70 3.51 -6.75 -5.35
C GLY A 70 3.00 -5.37 -5.75
N PHE A 71 3.35 -4.34 -4.99
CA PHE A 71 2.83 -2.99 -5.20
C PHE A 71 3.68 -1.94 -4.49
N GLU A 72 3.60 -0.70 -4.97
CA GLU A 72 4.03 0.49 -4.23
C GLU A 72 2.83 1.05 -3.46
N PHE A 73 3.08 1.72 -2.34
CA PHE A 73 2.02 2.31 -1.53
C PHE A 73 2.48 3.59 -0.83
N ASP A 74 1.51 4.47 -0.61
CA ASP A 74 1.69 5.69 0.16
C ASP A 74 1.23 5.51 1.60
N VAL A 75 1.94 6.18 2.51
CA VAL A 75 1.52 6.31 3.92
C VAL A 75 0.91 7.69 4.10
N ALA A 76 -0.38 7.75 4.41
CA ALA A 76 -1.02 9.01 4.72
C ALA A 76 -0.39 9.61 5.99
N VAL A 77 0.11 10.83 5.89
CA VAL A 77 0.76 11.54 7.00
C VAL A 77 0.16 12.93 7.17
N ARG A 78 0.27 13.46 8.39
CA ARG A 78 0.06 14.87 8.72
C ARG A 78 1.31 15.42 9.40
N PHE A 79 1.46 16.74 9.42
CA PHE A 79 2.48 17.36 10.27
C PHE A 79 2.21 17.06 11.74
N ASP A 80 3.28 16.74 12.45
CA ASP A 80 3.27 16.58 13.91
C ASP A 80 3.32 17.93 14.64
N THR A 81 3.52 19.02 13.91
CA THR A 81 3.56 20.37 14.45
C THR A 81 2.49 21.24 13.82
N GLU A 82 2.00 22.20 14.61
CA GLU A 82 1.05 23.21 14.15
C GLU A 82 1.73 24.31 13.31
N GLN A 83 3.04 24.49 13.50
CA GLN A 83 3.85 25.50 12.82
C GLN A 83 5.10 24.85 12.23
N LEU A 84 5.44 25.27 11.00
CA LEU A 84 6.69 24.92 10.34
C LEU A 84 7.62 26.13 10.39
N VAL A 85 8.80 25.97 10.98
CA VAL A 85 9.80 27.04 11.05
C VAL A 85 10.65 27.00 9.79
N LEU A 86 10.56 28.04 8.98
CA LEU A 86 11.35 28.26 7.78
C LEU A 86 12.41 29.33 8.09
N SER A 87 13.68 29.05 7.81
CA SER A 87 14.75 30.06 7.92
C SER A 87 15.27 30.41 6.52
N LEU A 88 15.22 31.69 6.16
CA LEU A 88 15.77 32.20 4.90
C LEU A 88 17.14 32.81 5.19
N HIS A 89 18.21 32.12 4.80
CA HIS A 89 19.58 32.56 5.12
C HIS A 89 20.15 33.53 4.07
N ALA A 90 19.60 33.58 2.85
CA ALA A 90 19.91 34.56 1.80
C ALA A 90 18.80 34.57 0.73
N PHE A 91 18.86 35.51 -0.22
CA PHE A 91 18.02 35.50 -1.42
C PHE A 91 18.17 34.12 -2.11
N GLU A 92 17.06 33.38 -2.24
CA GLU A 92 16.99 32.00 -2.78
C GLU A 92 17.60 30.86 -1.93
N ALA A 93 18.01 31.09 -0.67
CA ALA A 93 18.51 30.04 0.22
C ALA A 93 17.59 29.83 1.45
N GLY A 94 16.51 29.08 1.24
CA GLY A 94 15.61 28.63 2.32
C GLY A 94 15.99 27.24 2.82
N GLN A 95 16.02 27.06 4.15
CA GLN A 95 16.21 25.75 4.78
C GLN A 95 15.02 25.42 5.68
N VAL A 96 14.58 24.16 5.63
CA VAL A 96 13.62 23.58 6.58
C VAL A 96 14.37 22.53 7.40
N PRO A 97 14.84 22.86 8.62
CA PRO A 97 15.71 21.97 9.38
C PRO A 97 15.02 20.66 9.81
N SER A 98 13.71 20.71 10.03
CA SER A 98 12.92 19.56 10.46
C SER A 98 11.49 19.66 9.94
N VAL A 99 10.97 18.53 9.45
CA VAL A 99 9.59 18.36 9.02
C VAL A 99 9.05 17.09 9.71
N PRO A 100 8.63 17.18 10.98
CA PRO A 100 8.14 16.03 11.71
C PRO A 100 6.74 15.63 11.20
N LEU A 101 6.54 14.34 10.99
CA LEU A 101 5.34 13.76 10.38
C LEU A 101 4.79 12.65 11.27
N LEU A 102 3.46 12.58 11.36
CA LEU A 102 2.72 11.47 11.96
C LEU A 102 1.86 10.79 10.92
N GLU A 103 1.82 9.47 10.96
CA GLU A 103 0.89 8.68 10.16
C GLU A 103 -0.56 8.91 10.61
N VAL A 104 -1.49 8.90 9.65
CA VAL A 104 -2.93 8.97 9.85
C VAL A 104 -3.56 7.68 9.35
N LEU A 105 -4.23 6.96 10.24
CA LEU A 105 -4.92 5.69 9.97
C LEU A 105 -6.40 5.90 9.67
#